data_AF-A0A160FQG7-F1
#
_entry.id   AF-A0A160FQG7-F1
#
_cell.length_a   1.000
_cell.length_b   1.000
_cell.length_c   1.000
_cell.angle_alpha   90.00
_cell.angle_beta   90.00
_cell.angle_gamma   90.00
#
_symmetry.space_group_name_H-M   'P 1'
#
loop_
_entity.id
_entity.type
_entity.pdbx_description
1 polymer ?
#
loop_
_entity_poly.entity_id
_entity_poly.type
_entity_poly.pdbx_seq_one_letter_code
_entity_poly.pdbx_strand_id
1 'polypeptide(L)'
;MFNAVIDAPFGKVGIRLEGEAVREIVYLPESTPSVAPDTLLAKQVVEQLERYFERASAKFELPLAAVGTAFQRRVWQAISDIPPGVVLTYGQLARQLGSAPRAVGQACGANYFPIVIPCHRVVSSSGIGGFAHHAGDGFFRNVKRWLLAHEGIPYA
;
A
#
# COMPACT_ATOMS: atom_id res chain seq x y z
N MET A 1 -5.95 17.99 -6.13
CA MET A 1 -7.30 17.43 -5.92
C MET A 1 -7.22 15.91 -6.13
N PHE A 2 -8.14 15.11 -5.58
CA PHE A 2 -8.21 13.68 -5.89
C PHE A 2 -9.08 13.44 -7.12
N ASN A 3 -8.72 12.48 -7.97
CA ASN A 3 -9.54 12.02 -9.10
C ASN A 3 -10.67 11.11 -8.64
N ALA A 4 -10.47 10.42 -7.51
CA ALA A 4 -11.50 9.66 -6.82
C ALA A 4 -11.16 9.55 -5.32
N VAL A 5 -12.20 9.47 -4.49
CA VAL A 5 -12.09 9.10 -3.07
C VAL A 5 -13.21 8.11 -2.79
N ILE A 6 -12.83 6.88 -2.44
CA ILE A 6 -13.74 5.75 -2.24
C ILE A 6 -13.71 5.25 -0.80
N ASP A 7 -14.81 4.61 -0.40
CA ASP A 7 -14.88 3.90 0.88
C ASP A 7 -13.91 2.72 0.90
N ALA A 8 -13.33 2.48 2.06
CA ALA A 8 -12.51 1.31 2.33
C ALA A 8 -12.84 0.78 3.74
N PRO A 9 -12.64 -0.52 4.01
CA PRO A 9 -13.02 -1.10 5.31
C PRO A 9 -12.32 -0.51 6.55
N PHE A 10 -11.29 0.32 6.36
CA PHE A 10 -10.54 1.02 7.41
C PHE A 10 -10.69 2.55 7.36
N GLY A 11 -11.55 3.10 6.51
CA GLY A 11 -11.70 4.53 6.27
C GLY A 11 -11.98 4.81 4.81
N LYS A 12 -11.10 5.56 4.14
CA LYS A 12 -11.20 5.87 2.71
C LYS A 12 -9.87 5.72 2.00
N VAL A 13 -9.94 5.60 0.68
CA VAL A 13 -8.76 5.62 -0.21
C VAL A 13 -8.93 6.71 -1.25
N GLY A 14 -7.94 7.60 -1.33
CA GLY A 14 -7.86 8.66 -2.34
C GLY A 14 -6.92 8.27 -3.47
N ILE A 15 -7.30 8.62 -4.70
CA ILE A 15 -6.56 8.29 -5.91
C ILE A 15 -6.19 9.59 -6.62
N ARG A 16 -4.92 9.74 -6.99
CA ARG A 16 -4.43 10.84 -7.83
C ARG A 16 -3.79 10.26 -9.07
N LEU A 17 -4.13 10.84 -10.22
CA LEU A 17 -3.57 10.52 -11.51
C LEU A 17 -2.63 11.64 -11.98
N GLU A 18 -1.70 11.29 -12.85
CA GLU A 18 -0.85 12.22 -13.60
C GLU A 18 -0.80 11.74 -15.06
N GLY A 19 -1.47 12.47 -15.95
CA GLY A 19 -1.68 12.03 -17.32
C GLY A 19 -2.42 10.68 -17.36
N GLU A 20 -1.77 9.67 -17.95
CA GLU A 20 -2.31 8.31 -18.13
C GLU A 20 -1.80 7.31 -17.08
N ALA A 21 -1.27 7.79 -15.95
CA ALA A 21 -0.75 6.94 -14.88
C ALA A 21 -1.32 7.29 -13.51
N VAL A 22 -1.37 6.31 -12.61
CA VAL A 22 -1.62 6.50 -11.18
C VAL A 22 -0.40 7.17 -10.58
N ARG A 23 -0.59 8.37 -10.02
CA ARG A 23 0.49 9.14 -9.38
C ARG A 23 0.66 8.78 -7.92
N GLU A 24 -0.45 8.55 -7.23
CA GLU A 24 -0.47 8.27 -5.80
C GLU A 24 -1.81 7.65 -5.36
N ILE A 25 -1.74 6.75 -4.37
CA ILE A 25 -2.87 6.23 -3.60
C ILE A 25 -2.65 6.62 -2.14
N VAL A 26 -3.68 7.12 -1.47
CA VAL A 26 -3.57 7.70 -0.12
C VAL A 26 -4.61 7.08 0.80
N TYR A 27 -4.19 6.61 1.98
CA TYR A 27 -5.12 6.25 3.06
C TYR A 27 -5.69 7.51 3.70
N LEU A 28 -7.00 7.59 3.81
CA LEU A 28 -7.73 8.76 4.28
C LEU A 28 -8.68 8.38 5.43
N PRO A 29 -8.89 9.28 6.41
CA PRO A 29 -9.86 9.06 7.46
C PRO A 29 -11.28 9.02 6.88
N GLU A 30 -12.17 8.30 7.57
CA GLU A 30 -13.59 8.14 7.19
C GLU A 30 -14.32 9.47 6.98
N SER A 31 -13.95 10.52 7.71
CA SER A 31 -14.53 11.85 7.60
C SER A 31 -14.23 12.58 6.28
N THR A 32 -13.36 12.03 5.43
CA THR A 32 -13.01 12.67 4.15
C THR A 32 -14.18 12.56 3.16
N PRO A 33 -14.62 13.62 2.47
CA PRO A 33 -15.69 13.51 1.50
C PRO A 33 -15.35 12.56 0.34
N SER A 34 -16.31 11.73 -0.06
CA SER A 34 -16.17 10.89 -1.26
C SER A 34 -16.14 11.74 -2.53
N VAL A 35 -15.40 11.26 -3.54
CA VAL A 35 -15.28 11.88 -4.85
C VAL A 35 -15.46 10.78 -5.88
N ALA A 36 -16.48 10.90 -6.71
CA ALA A 36 -16.71 9.94 -7.80
C ALA A 36 -15.56 9.99 -8.81
N PRO A 37 -15.16 8.85 -9.40
CA PRO A 37 -14.08 8.81 -10.37
C PRO A 37 -14.40 9.62 -11.62
N ASP A 38 -13.52 10.57 -11.95
CA ASP A 38 -13.71 11.56 -13.01
C ASP A 38 -13.19 11.14 -14.40
N THR A 39 -12.41 10.07 -14.46
CA THR A 39 -11.75 9.57 -15.67
C THR A 39 -11.91 8.04 -15.81
N LEU A 40 -11.67 7.50 -17.00
CA LEU A 40 -11.68 6.06 -17.23
C LEU A 40 -10.62 5.34 -16.39
N LEU A 41 -9.41 5.90 -16.31
CA LEU A 41 -8.36 5.33 -15.47
C LEU A 41 -8.74 5.36 -13.98
N ALA A 42 -9.34 6.45 -13.48
CA ALA A 42 -9.81 6.50 -12.10
C ALA A 42 -10.86 5.41 -11.82
N LYS A 43 -11.80 5.17 -12.74
CA LYS A 43 -12.78 4.08 -12.64
C LYS A 43 -12.11 2.72 -12.56
N GLN A 44 -11.12 2.46 -13.42
CA GLN A 44 -10.37 1.20 -13.42
C GLN A 44 -9.61 0.96 -12.11
N VAL A 45 -9.01 2.02 -11.54
CA VAL A 45 -8.33 1.94 -10.24
C VAL A 45 -9.34 1.60 -9.13
N VAL A 46 -10.48 2.29 -9.10
CA VAL A 46 -11.55 2.05 -8.13
C VAL A 46 -12.04 0.61 -8.19
N GLU A 47 -12.41 0.13 -9.38
CA GLU A 47 -12.91 -1.24 -9.57
C GLU A 47 -11.89 -2.30 -9.12
N GLN A 48 -10.60 -2.07 -9.35
CA GLN A 48 -9.54 -2.99 -8.91
C GLN A 48 -9.35 -2.98 -7.40
N LEU A 49 -9.42 -1.81 -6.76
CA LEU A 49 -9.36 -1.69 -5.30
C LEU A 49 -10.57 -2.33 -4.63
N GLU A 50 -11.77 -2.12 -5.15
CA GLU A 50 -13.00 -2.74 -4.66
C GLU A 50 -12.92 -4.27 -4.76
N ARG A 51 -12.49 -4.80 -5.90
CA ARG A 51 -12.24 -6.25 -6.05
C ARG A 51 -11.22 -6.78 -5.04
N TYR A 52 -10.18 -6.01 -4.71
CA TYR A 52 -9.21 -6.40 -3.69
C TYR A 52 -9.85 -6.42 -2.29
N PHE A 53 -10.68 -5.42 -1.94
CA PHE A 53 -11.38 -5.41 -0.65
C PHE A 53 -12.38 -6.56 -0.50
N GLU A 54 -12.96 -7.04 -1.60
CA GLU A 54 -13.80 -8.24 -1.60
C GLU A 54 -12.96 -9.53 -1.55
N ARG A 55 -11.83 -9.56 -2.25
CA ARG A 55 -10.99 -10.74 -2.41
C ARG A 55 -9.50 -10.38 -2.36
N ALA A 56 -8.84 -10.79 -1.28
CA ALA A 56 -7.42 -10.54 -1.03
C ALA A 56 -6.46 -11.00 -2.14
N SER A 57 -6.88 -11.96 -2.99
CA SER A 57 -6.09 -12.45 -4.12
C SER A 57 -6.29 -11.66 -5.43
N ALA A 58 -7.05 -10.56 -5.42
CA ALA A 58 -7.22 -9.72 -6.60
C ALA A 58 -5.87 -9.14 -7.05
N LYS A 59 -5.63 -9.15 -8.36
CA LYS A 59 -4.41 -8.59 -8.96
C LYS A 59 -4.65 -7.17 -9.43
N PHE A 60 -3.58 -6.38 -9.40
CA PHE A 60 -3.57 -5.04 -9.95
C PHE A 60 -2.85 -5.00 -11.29
N GLU A 61 -3.52 -4.44 -12.28
CA GLU A 61 -3.01 -4.13 -13.61
C GLU A 61 -3.27 -2.65 -13.86
N LEU A 62 -2.37 -1.80 -13.34
CA LEU A 62 -2.50 -0.35 -13.36
C LEU A 62 -1.20 0.30 -13.85
N PRO A 63 -1.27 1.31 -14.72
CA PRO A 63 -0.10 2.09 -15.11
C PRO A 63 0.34 2.95 -13.93
N LEU A 64 1.43 2.59 -13.24
CA LEU A 64 1.98 3.39 -12.14
C LEU A 64 2.98 4.43 -12.67
N ALA A 65 2.90 5.66 -12.17
CA ALA A 65 3.83 6.72 -12.56
C ALA A 65 5.27 6.37 -12.15
N ALA A 66 6.25 6.73 -12.99
CA ALA A 66 7.66 6.45 -12.75
C ALA A 66 8.26 7.39 -11.69
N VAL A 67 8.00 7.10 -10.41
CA VAL A 67 8.34 7.96 -9.27
C VAL A 67 9.30 7.28 -8.30
N GLY A 68 9.71 8.01 -7.26
CA GLY A 68 10.65 7.55 -6.25
C GLY A 68 12.11 7.55 -6.70
N THR A 69 13.01 7.22 -5.78
CA THR A 69 14.43 7.02 -6.07
C THR A 69 14.68 5.63 -6.66
N ALA A 70 15.85 5.40 -7.26
CA ALA A 70 16.24 4.09 -7.75
C ALA A 70 16.21 3.02 -6.65
N PHE A 71 16.61 3.37 -5.42
CA PHE A 71 16.54 2.47 -4.27
C PHE A 71 15.10 2.17 -3.84
N GLN A 72 14.24 3.20 -3.78
CA GLN A 72 12.82 3.01 -3.47
C GLN A 72 12.14 2.07 -4.46
N ARG A 73 12.32 2.31 -5.77
CA ARG A 73 11.75 1.44 -6.81
C ARG A 73 12.25 0.00 -6.70
N ARG A 74 13.52 -0.23 -6.38
CA ARG A 74 14.05 -1.58 -6.13
C ARG A 74 13.37 -2.27 -4.94
N VAL A 75 13.16 -1.54 -3.84
CA VAL A 75 12.42 -2.06 -2.68
C VAL A 75 10.96 -2.35 -3.06
N TRP A 76 10.32 -1.43 -3.77
CA TRP A 76 8.93 -1.57 -4.22
C TRP A 76 8.72 -2.78 -5.13
N GLN A 77 9.65 -3.04 -6.05
CA GLN A 77 9.62 -4.25 -6.87
C GLN A 77 9.69 -5.51 -6.01
N ALA A 78 10.64 -5.57 -5.06
CA ALA A 78 10.81 -6.74 -4.21
C ALA A 78 9.64 -7.01 -3.26
N ILE A 79 8.94 -5.96 -2.80
CA ILE A 79 7.71 -6.15 -1.98
C ILE A 79 6.50 -6.55 -2.83
N SER A 80 6.43 -6.14 -4.09
CA SER A 80 5.38 -6.59 -5.02
C SER A 80 5.45 -8.09 -5.31
N ASP A 81 6.62 -8.71 -5.16
CA ASP A 81 6.81 -10.16 -5.33
C ASP A 81 6.35 -10.98 -4.12
N ILE A 82 6.01 -10.34 -2.99
CA ILE A 82 5.50 -11.03 -1.80
C ILE A 82 4.01 -11.33 -2.04
N PRO A 83 3.57 -12.60 -2.11
CA PRO A 83 2.17 -12.93 -2.37
C PRO A 83 1.26 -12.61 -1.15
N PRO A 84 -0.06 -12.45 -1.35
CA PRO A 84 -1.02 -12.37 -0.26
C PRO A 84 -0.88 -13.55 0.70
N GLY A 85 -1.02 -13.31 2.00
CA GLY A 85 -0.88 -14.34 3.04
C GLY A 85 0.56 -14.65 3.44
N VAL A 86 1.55 -13.95 2.85
CA VAL A 86 2.96 -14.06 3.21
C VAL A 86 3.49 -12.71 3.68
N VAL A 87 4.33 -12.74 4.72
CA VAL A 87 5.08 -11.56 5.17
C VAL A 87 6.58 -11.81 5.11
N LEU A 88 7.33 -10.73 4.91
CA LEU A 88 8.78 -10.69 5.14
C LEU A 88 9.09 -9.65 6.22
N THR A 89 10.14 -9.89 6.99
CA THR A 89 10.65 -8.86 7.90
C THR A 89 11.49 -7.84 7.13
N TYR A 90 11.57 -6.60 7.65
CA TYR A 90 12.51 -5.59 7.15
C TYR A 90 13.94 -6.14 7.02
N GLY A 91 14.36 -7.03 7.94
CA GLY A 91 15.68 -7.67 7.92
C GLY A 91 15.87 -8.66 6.79
N GLN A 92 14.89 -9.53 6.52
CA GLN A 92 14.93 -10.47 5.40
C GLN A 92 15.02 -9.73 4.07
N LEU A 93 14.18 -8.71 3.88
CA LEU A 93 14.17 -7.92 2.65
C LEU A 93 15.44 -7.10 2.47
N ALA A 94 15.98 -6.53 3.56
CA ALA A 94 17.27 -5.84 3.53
C ALA A 94 18.42 -6.76 3.12
N ARG A 95 18.44 -8.00 3.62
CA ARG A 95 19.44 -9.01 3.22
C ARG A 95 19.34 -9.34 1.74
N GLN A 96 18.12 -9.54 1.21
CA GLN A 96 17.89 -9.81 -0.21
C GLN A 96 18.38 -8.65 -1.10
N LEU A 97 18.18 -7.41 -0.66
CA LEU A 97 18.50 -6.21 -1.42
C LEU A 97 19.94 -5.71 -1.23
N GLY A 98 20.72 -6.33 -0.34
CA GLY A 98 22.05 -5.82 0.04
C GLY A 98 21.98 -4.44 0.70
N SER A 99 21.05 -4.24 1.63
CA SER A 99 20.76 -2.95 2.28
C SER A 99 20.59 -3.11 3.79
N ALA A 100 20.19 -2.03 4.47
CA ALA A 100 19.91 -2.00 5.90
C ALA A 100 18.39 -2.03 6.17
N PRO A 101 17.91 -2.71 7.24
CA PRO A 101 16.49 -2.79 7.58
C PRO A 101 15.81 -1.42 7.71
N ARG A 102 16.52 -0.45 8.28
CA ARG A 102 16.02 0.93 8.42
C ARG A 102 15.80 1.60 7.06
N ALA A 103 16.71 1.41 6.10
CA ALA A 103 16.59 1.98 4.76
C ALA A 103 15.41 1.36 4.01
N VAL A 104 15.23 0.04 4.12
CA VAL A 104 14.05 -0.66 3.59
C VAL A 104 12.76 -0.13 4.22
N GLY A 105 12.72 0.04 5.55
CA GLY A 105 11.56 0.61 6.24
C GLY A 105 11.21 2.01 5.76
N GLN A 106 12.20 2.88 5.50
CA GLN A 106 11.97 4.20 4.92
C GLN A 106 11.42 4.11 3.48
N ALA A 107 11.92 3.19 2.67
CA ALA A 107 11.40 2.97 1.32
C ALA A 107 9.96 2.41 1.32
N CYS A 108 9.63 1.51 2.25
CA CYS A 108 8.26 1.03 2.46
C CYS A 108 7.32 2.16 2.89
N GLY A 109 7.78 3.06 3.77
CA GLY A 109 7.02 4.22 4.20
C GLY A 109 6.75 5.20 3.04
N ALA A 110 7.71 5.35 2.13
CA ALA A 110 7.64 6.27 1.00
C ALA A 110 6.87 5.72 -0.20
N ASN A 111 6.18 4.58 -0.05
CA ASN A 111 5.41 3.96 -1.11
C ASN A 111 4.23 4.86 -1.53
N TYR A 112 4.27 5.38 -2.76
CA TYR A 112 3.18 6.17 -3.34
C TYR A 112 1.98 5.33 -3.77
N PHE A 113 2.12 4.01 -3.82
CA PHE A 113 1.12 3.10 -4.37
C PHE A 113 0.71 2.04 -3.34
N PRO A 114 0.32 2.41 -2.10
CA PRO A 114 -0.11 1.44 -1.10
C PRO A 114 -1.25 0.56 -1.62
N ILE A 115 -1.40 -0.63 -1.03
CA ILE A 115 -2.30 -1.73 -1.47
C ILE A 115 -1.83 -2.38 -2.77
N VAL A 116 -1.63 -1.59 -3.83
CA VAL A 116 -1.12 -2.06 -5.13
C VAL A 116 0.32 -2.58 -5.00
N ILE A 117 1.17 -1.77 -4.37
CA ILE A 117 2.48 -2.16 -3.89
C ILE A 117 2.32 -2.47 -2.39
N PRO A 118 2.44 -3.75 -1.98
CA PRO A 118 1.90 -4.23 -0.71
C PRO A 118 2.89 -4.04 0.44
N CYS A 119 3.24 -2.79 0.76
CA CYS A 119 4.18 -2.49 1.85
C CYS A 119 3.68 -2.95 3.23
N HIS A 120 2.39 -3.25 3.40
CA HIS A 120 1.82 -3.85 4.61
C HIS A 120 2.34 -5.26 4.89
N ARG A 121 2.78 -5.99 3.85
CA ARG A 121 3.38 -7.33 3.96
C ARG A 121 4.81 -7.32 4.52
N VAL A 122 5.40 -6.15 4.75
CA VAL A 122 6.71 -6.02 5.41
C VAL A 122 6.54 -5.66 6.88
N VAL A 123 7.04 -6.50 7.78
CA VAL A 123 6.79 -6.43 9.23
C VAL A 123 8.08 -6.32 10.05
N SER A 124 7.94 -6.00 11.34
CA SER A 124 9.07 -6.08 12.28
C SER A 124 9.33 -7.54 12.65
N SER A 125 10.57 -7.87 13.03
CA SER A 125 10.87 -9.16 13.65
C SER A 125 10.22 -9.32 15.03
N SER A 126 9.76 -8.22 15.64
CA SER A 126 9.11 -8.17 16.95
C SER A 126 7.60 -7.93 16.89
N GLY A 127 6.97 -7.99 15.71
CA GLY A 127 5.53 -7.79 15.53
C GLY A 127 5.18 -6.99 14.27
N ILE A 128 4.01 -6.35 14.25
CA ILE A 128 3.50 -5.68 13.04
C ILE A 128 4.40 -4.53 12.52
N GLY A 129 5.14 -3.87 13.41
CA GLY A 129 6.02 -2.73 13.08
C GLY A 129 5.26 -1.46 12.68
N GLY A 130 6.00 -0.46 12.16
CA GLY A 130 5.41 0.78 11.65
C GLY A 130 4.72 0.61 10.28
N PHE A 131 4.03 1.66 9.84
CA PHE A 131 3.33 1.70 8.56
C PHE A 131 3.23 3.11 7.98
N ALA A 132 3.44 3.26 6.66
CA ALA A 132 3.29 4.53 5.94
C ALA A 132 3.99 5.73 6.64
N HIS A 133 5.25 5.56 7.04
CA HIS A 133 6.05 6.51 7.84
C HIS A 133 5.58 6.79 9.28
N HIS A 134 4.54 6.13 9.77
CA HIS A 134 4.06 6.26 11.14
C HIS A 134 4.55 5.10 12.01
N ALA A 135 4.95 5.43 13.24
CA ALA A 135 5.26 4.48 14.29
C ALA A 135 4.23 4.61 15.42
N GLY A 136 4.00 3.51 16.14
CA GLY A 136 3.02 3.48 17.23
C GLY A 136 1.58 3.20 16.77
N ASP A 137 0.66 3.25 17.72
CA ASP A 137 -0.77 3.01 17.50
C ASP A 137 -1.46 4.15 16.78
N GLY A 138 -2.60 3.86 16.16
CA GLY A 138 -3.44 4.84 15.48
C GLY A 138 -3.90 4.37 14.10
N PHE A 139 -4.40 5.33 13.32
CA PHE A 139 -5.04 5.08 12.02
C PHE A 139 -4.22 4.17 11.11
N PHE A 140 -2.98 4.53 10.79
CA PHE A 140 -2.14 3.74 9.88
C PHE A 140 -1.84 2.33 10.41
N ARG A 141 -1.63 2.16 11.72
CA ARG A 141 -1.41 0.83 12.30
C ARG A 141 -2.67 -0.04 12.19
N ASN A 142 -3.85 0.55 12.35
CA ASN A 142 -5.13 -0.13 12.17
C ASN A 142 -5.36 -0.51 10.70
N VAL A 143 -5.01 0.36 9.74
CA VAL A 143 -5.03 0.03 8.30
C VAL A 143 -4.15 -1.18 8.01
N LYS A 144 -2.89 -1.18 8.50
CA LYS A 144 -1.97 -2.31 8.29
C LYS A 144 -2.52 -3.61 8.88
N ARG A 145 -3.08 -3.55 10.09
CA ARG A 145 -3.70 -4.69 10.77
C ARG A 145 -4.86 -5.26 9.96
N TRP A 146 -5.73 -4.39 9.44
CA TRP A 146 -6.84 -4.80 8.60
C TRP A 146 -6.35 -5.47 7.31
N LEU A 147 -5.39 -4.85 6.60
CA LEU A 147 -4.86 -5.41 5.35
C LEU A 147 -4.22 -6.79 5.55
N LEU A 148 -3.44 -6.96 6.62
CA LEU A 148 -2.83 -8.25 6.96
C LEU A 148 -3.91 -9.29 7.31
N ALA A 149 -4.90 -8.92 8.12
CA ALA A 149 -6.00 -9.82 8.50
C ALA A 149 -6.84 -10.23 7.28
N HIS A 150 -7.12 -9.30 6.37
CA HIS A 150 -7.82 -9.54 5.10
C HIS A 150 -7.07 -10.56 4.23
N GLU A 151 -5.74 -10.53 4.27
CA GLU A 151 -4.88 -11.50 3.61
C GLU A 151 -4.63 -12.79 4.42
N GLY A 152 -5.31 -12.99 5.55
CA GLY A 152 -5.22 -14.20 6.38
C GLY A 152 -4.05 -14.21 7.38
N ILE A 153 -3.45 -13.06 7.67
CA ILE A 153 -2.30 -12.93 8.57
C ILE A 153 -2.71 -12.18 9.84
N PRO A 154 -3.04 -12.89 10.94
CA PRO A 154 -3.49 -12.25 12.17
C PRO A 154 -2.31 -11.62 12.93
N TYR A 155 -2.47 -10.37 13.34
CA TYR A 155 -1.64 -9.71 14.35
C TYR A 155 -2.52 -9.21 15.49
N ALA A 156 -2.20 -9.61 16.72
CA ALA A 156 -2.85 -9.14 17.94
C ALA A 156 -2.64 -7.62 18.16
#